data_AF-A0A969WTV1-F1
#
_entry.id   AF-A0A969WTV1-F1
#
_cell.length_a   1.000
_cell.length_b   1.000
_cell.length_c   1.000
_cell.angle_alpha   90.00
_cell.angle_beta   90.00
_cell.angle_gamma   90.00
#
_symmetry.space_group_name_H-M   'P 1'
#
loop_
_entity.id
_entity.type
_entity.pdbx_description
1 polymer ?
#
loop_
_entity_poly.entity_id
_entity_poly.type
_entity_poly.pdbx_seq_one_letter_code
_entity_poly.pdbx_strand_id
1 'polypeptide(L)'
;MKSNQLRWTIYLVVLLIVVLAAITLSLSVGEISIPFKQLPQIFSEKDSMEYGVLFYIRIPRTLLGFAVGGSLSLAGAILQGIYRNPLVEPYT
;
A
#
# COMPACT_ATOMS: atom_id res chain seq x y z
N MET A 1 5.14 32.56 -1.43
CA MET A 1 4.79 31.44 -2.35
C MET A 1 5.64 30.17 -2.19
N LYS A 2 6.96 30.23 -1.88
CA LYS A 2 7.81 29.03 -1.71
C LYS A 2 7.48 28.14 -0.48
N SER A 3 6.96 28.69 0.62
CA SER A 3 6.73 27.94 1.87
C SER A 3 5.61 26.89 1.76
N ASN A 4 4.53 27.17 1.03
CA ASN A 4 3.45 26.20 0.85
C ASN A 4 3.86 25.01 -0.03
N GLN A 5 4.67 25.27 -1.07
CA GLN A 5 5.21 24.21 -1.93
C GLN A 5 6.06 23.23 -1.11
N LEU A 6 6.90 23.75 -0.20
CA LEU A 6 7.71 22.92 0.70
C LEU A 6 6.84 22.03 1.61
N ARG A 7 5.73 22.56 2.15
CA ARG A 7 4.80 21.78 2.99
C ARG A 7 4.14 20.65 2.21
N TRP A 8 3.68 20.91 0.98
CA TRP A 8 3.11 19.88 0.11
C TRP A 8 4.13 18.81 -0.26
N THR A 9 5.36 19.20 -0.58
CA THR A 9 6.45 18.24 -0.84
C THR A 9 6.73 17.37 0.38
N ILE A 10 6.76 17.95 1.59
CA ILE A 10 6.94 17.18 2.83
C ILE A 10 5.80 16.17 3.01
N TYR A 11 4.55 16.58 2.83
CA TYR A 11 3.41 15.64 2.94
C TYR A 11 3.49 14.50 1.93
N LEU A 12 3.85 14.79 0.68
CA LEU A 12 4.02 13.76 -0.36
C LEU A 12 5.16 12.78 -0.01
N VAL A 13 6.29 13.29 0.47
CA VAL A 13 7.43 12.45 0.88
C VAL A 13 7.05 11.58 2.08
N VAL A 14 6.37 12.12 3.09
CA VAL A 14 5.91 11.34 4.24
C VAL A 14 4.92 10.25 3.81
N LEU A 15 3.94 10.57 2.96
CA LEU A 15 2.99 9.60 2.42
C LEU A 15 3.70 8.48 1.63
N LEU A 16 4.70 8.84 0.82
CA LEU A 16 5.49 7.87 0.08
C LEU A 16 6.24 6.91 1.03
N ILE A 17 6.85 7.44 2.10
CA ILE A 17 7.54 6.63 3.11
C ILE A 17 6.55 5.69 3.80
N VAL A 18 5.36 6.17 4.17
CA VAL A 18 4.31 5.35 4.80
C VAL A 18 3.86 4.23 3.88
N VAL A 19 3.65 4.52 2.59
CA VAL A 19 3.29 3.51 1.57
C VAL A 19 4.37 2.44 1.45
N LEU A 20 5.64 2.85 1.36
CA LEU A 20 6.75 1.89 1.29
C LEU A 20 6.84 1.03 2.56
N ALA A 21 6.68 1.62 3.74
CA ALA A 21 6.65 0.89 5.01
C ALA A 21 5.45 -0.09 5.10
N ALA A 22 4.29 0.29 4.58
CA ALA A 22 3.13 -0.59 4.55
C ALA A 22 3.33 -1.78 3.61
N ILE A 23 3.94 -1.57 2.44
CA ILE A 23 4.31 -2.64 1.50
C ILE A 23 5.30 -3.58 2.18
N THR A 24 6.34 -3.06 2.82
CA THR A 24 7.34 -3.92 3.47
C THR A 24 6.74 -4.73 4.61
N LEU A 25 5.90 -4.11 5.45
CA LEU A 25 5.16 -4.82 6.50
C LEU A 25 4.23 -5.89 5.91
N SER A 26 3.49 -5.60 4.84
CA SER A 26 2.60 -6.56 4.17
C SER A 26 3.37 -7.78 3.64
N LEU A 27 4.60 -7.58 3.17
CA LEU A 27 5.45 -8.68 2.68
C LEU A 27 6.08 -9.48 3.81
N SER A 28 6.47 -8.84 4.93
CA SER A 28 7.14 -9.53 6.05
C SER A 28 6.19 -10.19 7.04
N VAL A 29 5.00 -9.62 7.26
CA VAL A 29 4.03 -10.14 8.23
C VAL A 29 3.19 -11.25 7.60
N GLY A 30 3.33 -12.47 8.11
CA GLY A 30 2.51 -13.63 7.73
C GLY A 30 2.90 -14.87 8.54
N GLU A 31 2.18 -15.98 8.34
CA GLU A 31 2.40 -17.25 9.05
C GLU A 31 3.86 -17.75 8.97
N ILE A 32 4.50 -17.52 7.82
CA ILE A 32 5.92 -17.74 7.62
C ILE A 32 6.62 -16.39 7.78
N SER A 33 7.43 -16.22 8.81
CA SER A 33 8.25 -15.03 8.97
C SER A 33 9.37 -15.04 7.93
N ILE A 34 9.20 -14.25 6.86
CA ILE A 34 10.20 -14.10 5.80
C ILE A 34 10.96 -12.79 6.06
N PRO A 35 12.18 -12.84 6.63
CA PRO A 35 12.99 -11.65 6.83
C PRO A 35 13.44 -11.06 5.48
N PHE A 36 13.43 -9.73 5.35
CA PHE A 36 13.82 -9.02 4.12
C PHE A 36 15.18 -9.41 3.56
N LYS A 37 16.11 -9.86 4.42
CA LYS A 37 17.43 -10.34 4.01
C LYS A 37 17.40 -11.62 3.19
N GLN A 38 16.36 -12.44 3.30
CA GLN A 38 16.23 -13.71 2.58
C GLN A 38 15.46 -13.57 1.26
N LEU A 39 14.81 -12.42 1.00
CA LEU A 39 14.11 -12.16 -0.28
C LEU A 39 14.96 -12.43 -1.53
N PRO A 40 16.26 -12.03 -1.60
CA PRO A 40 17.09 -12.30 -2.78
C PRO A 40 17.38 -13.79 -2.95
N GLN A 41 17.51 -14.51 -1.83
CA GLN A 41 17.81 -15.95 -1.80
C GLN A 41 16.57 -16.77 -2.22
N ILE A 42 15.38 -16.36 -1.75
CA ILE A 42 14.09 -16.94 -2.15
C ILE A 42 13.82 -16.74 -3.65
N PHE A 43 14.29 -15.62 -4.22
CA PHE A 43 14.22 -15.39 -5.67
C PHE A 43 15.10 -16.35 -6.49
N SER A 44 16.17 -16.86 -5.87
CA SER A 44 17.09 -17.85 -6.44
C SER A 44 16.57 -19.28 -6.27
N GLU A 45 15.90 -19.59 -5.15
CA GLU A 45 15.25 -20.88 -4.86
C GLU A 45 13.74 -20.84 -5.16
N LYS A 46 13.41 -20.84 -6.46
CA LYS A 46 12.03 -20.77 -6.97
C LYS A 46 11.12 -21.96 -6.59
N ASP A 47 11.69 -23.04 -6.06
CA ASP A 47 10.95 -24.26 -5.69
C ASP A 47 10.60 -24.32 -4.19
N SER A 48 10.97 -23.28 -3.43
CA SER A 48 10.63 -23.18 -2.02
C SER A 48 9.13 -22.85 -1.83
N MET A 49 8.51 -23.45 -0.81
CA MET A 49 7.14 -23.11 -0.40
C MET A 49 7.01 -21.61 -0.07
N GLU A 50 8.08 -21.01 0.42
CA GLU A 50 8.18 -19.57 0.73
C GLU A 50 8.08 -18.69 -0.52
N TYR A 51 8.73 -19.08 -1.62
CA TYR A 51 8.59 -18.41 -2.91
C TYR A 51 7.14 -18.44 -3.38
N GLY A 52 6.50 -19.61 -3.29
CA GLY A 52 5.11 -19.78 -3.68
C GLY A 52 4.15 -18.88 -2.90
N VAL A 53 4.29 -18.85 -1.56
CA VAL A 53 3.48 -17.98 -0.70
C VAL A 53 3.72 -16.51 -0.99
N LEU A 54 4.98 -16.10 -1.22
CA LEU A 54 5.30 -14.70 -1.51
C LEU A 54 4.70 -14.26 -2.86
N PHE A 55 4.96 -15.00 -3.93
CA PHE A 55 4.58 -14.62 -5.30
C PHE A 55 3.12 -14.83 -5.62
N TYR A 56 2.52 -15.94 -5.18
CA TYR A 56 1.14 -16.28 -5.53
C TYR A 56 0.10 -15.81 -4.51
N ILE A 57 0.52 -15.45 -3.28
CA ILE A 57 -0.41 -15.03 -2.23
C ILE A 57 -0.12 -13.60 -1.76
N ARG A 58 1.09 -13.29 -1.28
CA ARG A 58 1.37 -11.99 -0.63
C ARG A 58 1.42 -10.82 -1.60
N ILE A 59 2.14 -10.96 -2.72
CA ILE A 59 2.22 -9.92 -3.76
C ILE A 59 0.83 -9.59 -4.33
N PRO A 60 0.04 -10.56 -4.83
CA PRO A 60 -1.28 -10.25 -5.38
C PRO A 60 -2.23 -9.67 -4.33
N ARG A 61 -2.19 -10.15 -3.07
CA ARG A 61 -2.98 -9.57 -1.98
C ARG A 61 -2.60 -8.12 -1.69
N THR A 62 -1.31 -7.80 -1.66
CA THR A 62 -0.83 -6.43 -1.43
C THR A 62 -1.29 -5.50 -2.56
N LEU A 63 -1.19 -5.97 -3.81
CA LEU A 63 -1.65 -5.22 -4.98
C LEU A 63 -3.17 -4.98 -4.95
N LEU A 64 -3.95 -6.01 -4.59
CA LEU A 64 -5.40 -5.89 -4.42
C LEU A 64 -5.76 -4.92 -3.29
N GLY A 65 -5.04 -4.97 -2.16
CA GLY A 65 -5.25 -4.02 -1.05
C GLY A 65 -5.02 -2.58 -1.47
N PHE A 66 -3.96 -2.31 -2.25
CA PHE A 66 -3.71 -0.99 -2.83
C PHE A 66 -4.79 -0.56 -3.81
N ALA A 67 -5.18 -1.44 -4.73
CA ALA A 67 -6.21 -1.14 -5.73
C ALA A 67 -7.55 -0.82 -5.07
N VAL A 68 -8.02 -1.68 -4.17
CA VAL A 68 -9.30 -1.50 -3.46
C VAL A 68 -9.27 -0.26 -2.57
N GLY A 69 -8.22 -0.07 -1.78
CA GLY A 69 -8.08 1.11 -0.92
C GLY A 69 -8.03 2.41 -1.72
N GLY A 70 -7.30 2.43 -2.85
CA GLY A 70 -7.25 3.55 -3.77
C GLY A 70 -8.61 3.86 -4.40
N SER A 71 -9.33 2.83 -4.86
CA SER A 71 -10.68 2.98 -5.41
C SER A 71 -11.67 3.54 -4.38
N LEU A 72 -11.62 3.08 -3.13
CA LEU A 72 -12.47 3.59 -2.05
C LEU A 72 -12.14 5.05 -1.71
N SER A 73 -10.85 5.38 -1.63
CA SER A 73 -10.42 6.77 -1.39
C SER A 73 -10.88 7.70 -2.52
N LEU A 74 -10.81 7.26 -3.78
CA LEU A 74 -11.28 8.03 -4.93
C LEU A 74 -12.81 8.18 -4.91
N ALA A 75 -13.55 7.12 -4.64
CA ALA A 75 -15.01 7.18 -4.53
C ALA A 75 -15.46 8.17 -3.44
N GLY A 76 -14.81 8.15 -2.27
CA GLY A 76 -15.06 9.12 -1.19
C GLY A 76 -14.77 10.56 -1.63
N ALA A 77 -13.62 10.82 -2.26
CA ALA A 77 -13.27 12.16 -2.75
C ALA A 77 -14.26 12.69 -3.80
N ILE A 78 -14.74 11.82 -4.71
CA ILE A 78 -15.74 12.16 -5.71
C ILE A 78 -17.08 12.52 -5.05
N LEU A 79 -17.56 11.69 -4.12
CA LEU A 79 -18.80 11.96 -3.39
C LEU A 79 -18.73 13.27 -2.60
N GLN A 80 -17.64 13.49 -1.87
CA GLN A 80 -17.41 14.74 -1.14
C GLN A 80 -17.43 15.96 -2.08
N GLY A 81 -16.91 15.82 -3.31
CA GLY A 81 -16.96 16.87 -4.33
C GLY A 81 -18.35 17.13 -4.90
N ILE A 82 -19.13 16.08 -5.17
CA ILE A 82 -20.51 16.18 -5.70
C ILE A 82 -21.43 16.84 -4.68
N TYR A 83 -21.43 16.36 -3.44
CA TYR A 83 -22.30 16.89 -2.39
C TYR A 83 -21.75 18.16 -1.73
N ARG A 84 -20.49 18.52 -2.04
CA ARG A 84 -19.75 19.63 -1.41
C ARG A 84 -19.82 19.56 0.12
N ASN A 85 -19.90 18.35 0.65
CA ASN A 85 -20.02 18.07 2.07
C ASN A 85 -18.94 17.05 2.44
N PRO A 86 -17.92 17.45 3.22
CA PRO A 86 -16.81 16.59 3.59
C PRO A 86 -17.20 15.42 4.50
N LEU A 87 -18.43 15.40 5.04
CA LEU A 87 -18.95 14.32 5.89
C LEU A 87 -19.63 13.19 5.10
N VAL A 88 -19.77 13.32 3.78
CA VAL A 88 -20.42 12.28 2.96
C VAL A 88 -19.45 11.13 2.73
N GLU A 89 -19.87 9.93 3.10
CA GLU A 89 -19.14 8.69 2.88
C GLU A 89 -20.00 7.66 2.12
N PRO A 90 -19.40 6.84 1.24
CA PRO A 90 -20.12 5.94 0.32
C PRO A 90 -20.96 4.81 0.95
N TYR A 91 -21.01 4.68 2.28
CA TYR A 91 -21.61 3.55 2.99
C TYR A 91 -22.96 3.84 3.65
N THR A 92 -23.58 4.99 3.39
CA THR A 92 -24.97 5.32 3.78
C THR A 92 -25.82 5.57 2.54
#